data_AF-A0AAV7IVD8-F1
#
_entry.id   AF-A0AAV7IVD8-F1
#
_cell.length_a   1.000
_cell.length_b   1.000
_cell.length_c   1.000
_cell.angle_alpha   90.00
_cell.angle_beta   90.00
_cell.angle_gamma   90.00
#
_symmetry.space_group_name_H-M   'P 1'
#
loop_
_entity.id
_entity.type
_entity.pdbx_description
1 polymer ?
#
loop_
_entity_poly.entity_id
_entity_poly.type
_entity_poly.pdbx_seq_one_letter_code
_entity_poly.pdbx_strand_id
1 'polypeptide(L)'
;MSTIIDDKVVASAKGPCEIKQDPIIALTKKVDSLYHYRDHYFENHVIEEAINKNNDIEREMKETLAKFDEYNGYEIEGSRAKYYYLKGKTFNVVDRFIPQAEELLSKAVKLEPKLIDAWNELGECYWKKDDIKQAKNCFVGALPHGRNKTSLRNLSMVLRQEAVDNHRQKVDNIRQGVEYAKEAVALDTMDGQSWTILGNAYLASFFTIAQNPATLRLCMSAYLQAEKDVVAKSKPYLFFNKATALKYQEEYKLALEAFERAFSLDPTWDVPRTKWEDLLKYLKDVQNLISSKGRLKTKRLHQMIMALDKKHMGPYKNGSYTSGEKTIKLELTPLENLKEGLNIEKVVFGKVVCWIQNTDAVPFTFCMVDEHTSCLAVTVYNLAEGRGVTVGDSIAIPEPFLTHHKFSYSRNEFDFKSIRVETPVVLVVNGRKLGRDQQASAQLSSFKRSD
;
A
#
# COMPACT_ATOMS: atom_id res chain seq x y z
N MET A 1 -8.77 92.46 -29.86
CA MET A 1 -8.18 91.77 -31.03
C MET A 1 -7.00 90.99 -30.48
N SER A 2 -7.13 89.72 -30.09
CA SER A 2 -7.38 88.49 -30.89
C SER A 2 -6.15 87.61 -30.60
N THR A 3 -6.18 86.72 -29.62
CA THR A 3 -6.42 85.26 -29.76
C THR A 3 -5.60 84.57 -30.86
N ILE A 4 -4.79 83.59 -30.45
CA ILE A 4 -4.67 82.18 -30.92
C ILE A 4 -3.79 81.50 -29.83
N ILE A 5 -4.29 80.80 -28.81
CA ILE A 5 -5.05 79.53 -28.73
C ILE A 5 -4.16 78.30 -28.95
N ASP A 6 -4.01 77.55 -27.84
CA ASP A 6 -3.66 76.14 -27.71
C ASP A 6 -4.36 75.25 -28.75
N ASP A 7 -3.58 74.43 -29.45
CA ASP A 7 -4.14 73.27 -30.14
C ASP A 7 -4.16 72.05 -29.22
N LYS A 8 -5.37 71.80 -28.72
CA LYS A 8 -5.84 70.52 -28.18
C LYS A 8 -5.81 69.43 -29.26
N VAL A 9 -5.41 68.23 -28.81
CA VAL A 9 -6.12 66.95 -28.95
C VAL A 9 -6.77 66.64 -30.31
N VAL A 10 -6.25 65.62 -30.99
CA VAL A 10 -7.10 64.56 -31.55
C VAL A 10 -6.44 63.19 -31.35
N ALA A 11 -7.16 62.36 -30.59
CA ALA A 11 -6.91 60.95 -30.41
C ALA A 11 -7.06 60.17 -31.73
N SER A 12 -6.27 59.11 -31.90
CA SER A 12 -6.63 58.03 -32.83
C SER A 12 -6.18 56.66 -32.31
N ALA A 13 -7.22 55.89 -31.95
CA ALA A 13 -7.30 54.43 -31.83
C ALA A 13 -6.27 53.76 -30.90
N LYS A 14 -6.56 53.54 -29.61
CA LYS A 14 -7.44 52.44 -29.17
C LYS A 14 -7.61 51.38 -30.26
N GLY A 15 -6.62 50.49 -30.36
CA GLY A 15 -6.86 49.14 -30.83
C GLY A 15 -8.01 48.52 -30.04
N PRO A 16 -8.77 47.59 -30.64
CA PRO A 16 -10.00 47.08 -30.05
C PRO A 16 -9.71 46.64 -28.61
N CYS A 17 -10.64 47.02 -27.73
CA CYS A 17 -10.69 46.57 -26.35
C CYS A 17 -10.90 45.05 -26.36
N GLU A 18 -9.83 44.31 -26.66
CA GLU A 18 -9.71 42.91 -26.26
C GLU A 18 -9.81 42.97 -24.75
N ILE A 19 -10.91 42.44 -24.22
CA ILE A 19 -11.04 42.16 -22.80
C ILE A 19 -9.91 41.17 -22.51
N LYS A 20 -8.73 41.69 -22.10
CA LYS A 20 -7.62 40.87 -21.65
C LYS A 20 -8.18 40.08 -20.47
N GLN A 21 -8.40 38.79 -20.69
CA GLN A 21 -8.87 37.87 -19.68
C GLN A 21 -8.03 38.07 -18.42
N ASP A 22 -8.69 38.16 -17.24
CA ASP A 22 -8.00 38.31 -15.96
C ASP A 22 -6.85 37.28 -15.88
N PRO A 23 -5.59 37.72 -15.68
CA PRO A 23 -4.44 36.85 -15.62
C PRO A 23 -4.61 35.70 -14.63
N ILE A 24 -5.23 35.92 -13.47
CA ILE A 24 -5.46 34.86 -12.48
C ILE A 24 -6.43 33.82 -13.01
N ILE A 25 -7.50 34.24 -13.69
CA ILE A 25 -8.48 33.32 -14.27
C ILE A 25 -7.82 32.49 -15.39
N ALA A 26 -7.01 33.14 -16.24
CA ALA A 26 -6.29 32.45 -17.31
C ALA A 26 -5.28 31.43 -16.75
N LEU A 27 -4.48 31.82 -15.76
CA LEU A 27 -3.51 30.95 -15.10
C LEU A 27 -4.18 29.81 -14.34
N THR A 28 -5.29 30.08 -13.64
CA THR A 28 -6.06 29.04 -12.94
C THR A 28 -6.51 27.96 -13.91
N LYS A 29 -7.14 28.35 -15.03
CA LYS A 29 -7.56 27.39 -16.06
C LYS A 29 -6.40 26.55 -16.59
N LYS A 30 -5.24 27.17 -16.87
CA LYS A 30 -4.07 26.43 -17.38
C LYS A 30 -3.51 25.44 -16.34
N VAL A 31 -3.44 25.83 -15.07
CA VAL A 31 -3.01 24.93 -13.99
C VAL A 31 -4.01 23.80 -13.76
N ASP A 32 -5.32 24.07 -13.83
CA ASP A 32 -6.34 23.04 -13.72
C ASP A 32 -6.27 22.05 -14.89
N SER A 33 -6.04 22.54 -16.13
CA SER A 33 -5.81 21.67 -17.29
C SER A 33 -4.57 20.79 -17.13
N LEU A 34 -3.47 21.32 -16.58
CA LEU A 34 -2.25 20.55 -16.29
C LEU A 34 -2.53 19.41 -15.30
N TYR A 35 -3.24 19.68 -14.20
CA TYR A 35 -3.57 18.65 -13.22
C TYR A 35 -4.59 17.64 -13.77
N HIS A 36 -5.57 18.09 -14.55
CA HIS A 36 -6.49 17.21 -15.27
C HIS A 36 -5.74 16.28 -16.22
N TYR A 37 -4.80 16.81 -17.02
CA TYR A 37 -3.94 16.00 -17.89
C TYR A 37 -3.16 14.93 -17.12
N ARG A 38 -2.55 15.30 -15.99
CA ARG A 38 -1.83 14.36 -15.11
C ARG A 38 -2.73 13.26 -14.56
N ASP A 39 -3.88 13.66 -14.01
CA ASP A 39 -4.76 12.76 -13.26
C ASP A 39 -5.60 11.85 -14.15
N HIS A 40 -5.90 12.31 -15.37
CA HIS A 40 -6.66 11.61 -16.40
C HIS A 40 -5.78 11.14 -17.57
N TYR A 41 -4.47 11.02 -17.36
CA TYR A 41 -3.50 10.66 -18.39
C TYR A 41 -3.91 9.39 -19.17
N PHE A 42 -4.34 8.35 -18.45
CA PHE A 42 -4.75 7.06 -19.04
C PHE A 42 -6.18 7.03 -19.60
N GLU A 43 -6.91 8.15 -19.58
CA GLU A 43 -8.14 8.27 -20.38
C GLU A 43 -7.84 8.66 -21.83
N ASN A 44 -6.66 9.26 -22.08
CA ASN A 44 -6.25 9.75 -23.39
C ASN A 44 -4.98 9.07 -23.94
N HIS A 45 -4.31 8.24 -23.13
CA HIS A 45 -3.10 7.50 -23.49
C HIS A 45 -3.28 6.03 -23.13
N VAL A 46 -2.76 5.14 -23.97
CA VAL A 46 -2.82 3.70 -23.71
C VAL A 46 -1.80 3.30 -22.64
N ILE A 47 -1.98 2.15 -22.01
CA ILE A 47 -1.13 1.73 -20.87
C ILE A 47 0.33 1.50 -21.30
N GLU A 48 0.56 1.14 -22.56
CA GLU A 48 1.88 0.96 -23.16
C GLU A 48 2.69 2.27 -23.19
N GLU A 49 2.03 3.41 -23.17
CA GLU A 49 2.65 4.75 -23.13
C GLU A 49 2.96 5.22 -21.69
N ALA A 50 2.69 4.40 -20.67
CA ALA A 50 2.94 4.75 -19.27
C ALA A 50 4.39 5.15 -18.98
N ILE A 51 5.37 4.60 -19.73
CA ILE A 51 6.79 4.95 -19.61
C ILE A 51 7.07 6.43 -19.94
N ASN A 52 6.24 7.05 -20.79
CA ASN A 52 6.42 8.44 -21.22
C ASN A 52 5.73 9.44 -20.29
N LYS A 53 4.80 8.99 -19.46
CA LYS A 53 3.91 9.82 -18.63
C LYS A 53 4.64 10.91 -17.84
N ASN A 54 5.73 10.56 -17.16
CA ASN A 54 6.49 11.52 -16.35
C ASN A 54 7.13 12.63 -17.22
N ASN A 55 7.64 12.27 -18.41
CA ASN A 55 8.22 13.23 -19.35
C ASN A 55 7.15 14.13 -19.97
N ASP A 56 5.99 13.56 -20.28
CA ASP A 56 4.86 14.31 -20.84
C ASP A 56 4.28 15.31 -19.84
N ILE A 57 4.08 14.90 -18.58
CA ILE A 57 3.68 15.82 -17.49
C ILE A 57 4.71 16.93 -17.30
N GLU A 58 6.01 16.62 -17.38
CA GLU A 58 7.06 17.63 -17.27
C GLU A 58 7.06 18.62 -18.44
N ARG A 59 6.73 18.18 -19.66
CA ARG A 59 6.56 19.06 -20.81
C ARG A 59 5.37 20.00 -20.61
N GLU A 60 4.20 19.47 -20.23
CA GLU A 60 3.00 20.25 -19.92
C GLU A 60 3.24 21.24 -18.76
N MET A 61 4.04 20.84 -17.77
CA MET A 61 4.48 21.73 -16.69
C MET A 61 5.28 22.91 -17.23
N LYS A 62 6.27 22.67 -18.10
CA LYS A 62 7.11 23.73 -18.71
C LYS A 62 6.28 24.68 -19.57
N GLU A 63 5.35 24.16 -20.37
CA GLU A 63 4.42 24.98 -21.16
C GLU A 63 3.50 25.82 -20.29
N THR A 64 3.01 25.25 -19.18
CA THR A 64 2.22 25.99 -18.20
C THR A 64 3.04 27.09 -17.54
N LEU A 65 4.30 26.84 -17.19
CA LEU A 65 5.21 27.85 -16.64
C LEU A 65 5.51 28.98 -17.63
N ALA A 66 5.70 28.68 -18.91
CA ALA A 66 5.89 29.71 -19.94
C ALA A 66 4.70 30.69 -19.99
N LYS A 67 3.48 30.21 -19.71
CA LYS A 67 2.30 31.07 -19.62
C LYS A 67 2.36 32.05 -18.45
N PHE A 68 3.04 31.71 -17.34
CA PHE A 68 3.28 32.67 -16.25
C PHE A 68 4.24 33.78 -16.65
N ASP A 69 5.18 33.51 -17.57
CA ASP A 69 6.16 34.49 -18.01
C ASP A 69 5.53 35.56 -18.91
N GLU A 70 4.47 35.22 -19.65
CA GLU A 70 3.65 36.20 -20.41
C GLU A 70 2.94 37.23 -19.51
N TYR A 71 2.67 36.87 -18.25
CA TYR A 71 2.08 37.75 -17.25
C TYR A 71 3.11 38.31 -16.25
N ASN A 72 4.42 38.11 -16.51
CA ASN A 72 5.48 38.61 -15.64
C ASN A 72 5.52 40.15 -15.68
N GLY A 73 5.64 40.79 -14.52
CA GLY A 73 5.63 42.25 -14.38
C GLY A 73 4.24 42.89 -14.29
N TYR A 74 3.16 42.14 -14.53
CA TYR A 74 1.83 42.53 -14.06
C TYR A 74 1.77 42.17 -12.58
N GLU A 75 2.13 43.11 -11.71
CA GLU A 75 1.73 42.98 -10.31
C GLU A 75 0.21 42.85 -10.29
N ILE A 76 -0.29 41.64 -10.01
CA ILE A 76 -1.72 41.44 -9.86
C ILE A 76 -2.06 41.99 -8.48
N GLU A 77 -2.21 43.33 -8.43
CA GLU A 77 -2.58 44.05 -7.23
C GLU A 77 -3.83 43.37 -6.63
N GLY A 78 -3.71 42.93 -5.38
CA GLY A 78 -4.77 42.18 -4.69
C GLY A 78 -4.76 40.65 -4.82
N SER A 79 -4.02 40.05 -5.77
CA SER A 79 -4.05 38.57 -6.01
C SER A 79 -2.67 37.90 -6.00
N ARG A 80 -1.67 38.54 -5.39
CA ARG A 80 -0.29 38.02 -5.32
C ARG A 80 -0.20 36.64 -4.65
N ALA A 81 -0.97 36.40 -3.58
CA ALA A 81 -0.99 35.10 -2.90
C ALA A 81 -1.47 33.99 -3.84
N LYS A 82 -2.57 34.22 -4.57
CA LYS A 82 -3.10 33.28 -5.56
C LYS A 82 -2.12 33.03 -6.70
N TYR A 83 -1.44 34.07 -7.19
CA TYR A 83 -0.39 33.92 -8.22
C TYR A 83 0.73 32.99 -7.74
N TYR A 84 1.30 33.24 -6.56
CA TYR A 84 2.36 32.38 -6.00
C TYR A 84 1.87 30.96 -5.74
N TYR A 85 0.65 30.79 -5.24
CA TYR A 85 0.03 29.48 -5.09
C TYR A 85 -0.04 28.74 -6.42
N LEU A 86 -0.58 29.35 -7.47
CA LEU A 86 -0.74 28.72 -8.78
C LEU A 86 0.61 28.34 -9.37
N LYS A 87 1.60 29.24 -9.34
CA LYS A 87 2.94 28.98 -9.88
C LYS A 87 3.67 27.88 -9.08
N GLY A 88 3.55 27.91 -7.75
CA GLY A 88 4.09 26.87 -6.87
C GLY A 88 3.44 25.51 -7.12
N LYS A 89 2.11 25.48 -7.26
CA LYS A 89 1.33 24.28 -7.62
C LYS A 89 1.74 23.72 -8.99
N THR A 90 2.05 24.58 -9.97
CA THR A 90 2.59 24.13 -11.27
C THR A 90 3.90 23.38 -11.08
N PHE A 91 4.87 23.93 -10.34
CA PHE A 91 6.12 23.21 -10.04
C PHE A 91 5.87 21.92 -9.24
N ASN A 92 4.83 21.89 -8.40
CA ASN A 92 4.49 20.72 -7.60
C ASN A 92 3.73 19.62 -8.38
N VAL A 93 3.53 19.73 -9.69
CA VAL A 93 2.76 18.71 -10.44
C VAL A 93 3.51 17.37 -10.57
N VAL A 94 4.84 17.41 -10.66
CA VAL A 94 5.71 16.23 -10.77
C VAL A 94 5.99 15.62 -9.40
N ASP A 95 6.35 14.34 -9.38
CA ASP A 95 6.54 13.60 -8.11
C ASP A 95 7.83 13.94 -7.36
N ARG A 96 8.86 14.43 -8.05
CA ARG A 96 10.12 14.85 -7.43
C ARG A 96 9.97 16.20 -6.73
N PHE A 97 10.77 16.42 -5.67
CA PHE A 97 10.85 17.71 -5.01
C PHE A 97 11.46 18.79 -5.92
N ILE A 98 10.82 19.96 -5.97
CA ILE A 98 11.31 21.16 -6.68
C ILE A 98 11.40 22.33 -5.67
N PRO A 99 12.60 22.86 -5.36
CA PRO A 99 12.78 23.93 -4.37
C PRO A 99 11.94 25.20 -4.65
N GLN A 100 11.75 25.54 -5.92
CA GLN A 100 10.94 26.69 -6.33
C GLN A 100 9.47 26.54 -5.91
N ALA A 101 8.94 25.32 -5.85
CA ALA A 101 7.58 25.08 -5.35
C ALA A 101 7.49 25.47 -3.88
N GLU A 102 8.44 25.02 -3.04
CA GLU A 102 8.49 25.34 -1.61
C GLU A 102 8.55 26.86 -1.38
N GLU A 103 9.42 27.56 -2.10
CA GLU A 103 9.60 29.01 -1.96
C GLU A 103 8.30 29.77 -2.29
N LEU A 104 7.68 29.47 -3.42
CA LEU A 104 6.48 30.15 -3.89
C LEU A 104 5.26 29.83 -3.01
N LEU A 105 5.07 28.57 -2.64
CA LEU A 105 3.97 28.15 -1.77
C LEU A 105 4.13 28.73 -0.37
N SER A 106 5.35 28.82 0.16
CA SER A 106 5.65 29.51 1.41
C SER A 106 5.29 31.00 1.38
N LYS A 107 5.51 31.69 0.25
CA LYS A 107 5.07 33.08 0.06
C LYS A 107 3.55 33.18 0.01
N ALA A 108 2.88 32.25 -0.69
CA ALA A 108 1.42 32.23 -0.80
C ALA A 108 0.73 32.13 0.57
N VAL A 109 1.13 31.17 1.41
CA VAL A 109 0.55 30.99 2.75
C VAL A 109 0.85 32.16 3.69
N LYS A 110 1.99 32.84 3.54
CA LYS A 110 2.33 34.03 4.34
C LYS A 110 1.47 35.24 3.97
N LEU A 111 1.19 35.42 2.67
CA LEU A 111 0.37 36.54 2.20
C LEU A 111 -1.12 36.31 2.46
N GLU A 112 -1.58 35.06 2.33
CA GLU A 112 -2.97 34.70 2.57
C GLU A 112 -3.06 33.41 3.39
N PRO A 113 -2.99 33.49 4.73
CA PRO A 113 -3.04 32.32 5.60
C PRO A 113 -4.33 31.50 5.48
N LYS A 114 -5.44 32.11 5.03
CA LYS A 114 -6.72 31.44 4.83
C LYS A 114 -6.79 30.62 3.53
N LEU A 115 -5.79 30.69 2.67
CA LEU A 115 -5.74 29.95 1.41
C LEU A 115 -5.38 28.47 1.66
N ILE A 116 -6.39 27.67 1.98
CA ILE A 116 -6.30 26.24 2.33
C ILE A 116 -5.51 25.44 1.27
N ASP A 117 -5.78 25.69 -0.01
CA ASP A 117 -5.10 24.97 -1.09
C ASP A 117 -3.59 25.20 -1.09
N ALA A 118 -3.13 26.40 -0.73
CA ALA A 118 -1.71 26.69 -0.65
C ALA A 118 -1.03 25.95 0.50
N TRP A 119 -1.71 25.79 1.64
CA TRP A 119 -1.22 24.94 2.74
C TRP A 119 -1.12 23.47 2.33
N ASN A 120 -2.13 22.96 1.61
CA ASN A 120 -2.12 21.59 1.14
C ASN A 120 -0.99 21.33 0.15
N GLU A 121 -0.82 22.20 -0.85
CA GLU A 121 0.28 22.09 -1.81
C GLU A 121 1.65 22.24 -1.14
N LEU A 122 1.80 23.15 -0.18
CA LEU A 122 3.04 23.29 0.59
C LEU A 122 3.35 22.03 1.41
N GLY A 123 2.33 21.45 2.03
CA GLY A 123 2.48 20.19 2.75
C GLY A 123 2.87 19.02 1.84
N GLU A 124 2.31 18.93 0.63
CA GLU A 124 2.71 17.95 -0.38
C GLU A 124 4.15 18.19 -0.88
N CYS A 125 4.58 19.45 -0.97
CA CYS A 125 5.96 19.79 -1.30
C CYS A 125 6.93 19.29 -0.21
N TYR A 126 6.61 19.52 1.07
CA TYR A 126 7.40 18.98 2.20
C TYR A 126 7.38 17.45 2.25
N TRP A 127 6.25 16.83 1.90
CA TRP A 127 6.15 15.37 1.77
C TRP A 127 7.13 14.82 0.72
N LYS A 128 7.22 15.46 -0.46
CA LYS A 128 8.19 15.08 -1.49
C LYS A 128 9.65 15.32 -1.10
N LYS A 129 9.87 16.24 -0.16
CA LYS A 129 11.18 16.51 0.47
C LYS A 129 11.53 15.51 1.58
N ASP A 130 10.64 14.56 1.89
CA ASP A 130 10.71 13.64 3.05
C ASP A 130 10.72 14.37 4.41
N ASP A 131 10.25 15.63 4.46
CA ASP A 131 10.08 16.39 5.71
C ASP A 131 8.66 16.18 6.26
N ILE A 132 8.46 15.01 6.86
CA ILE A 132 7.16 14.57 7.40
C ILE A 132 6.63 15.54 8.46
N LYS A 133 7.52 16.15 9.26
CA LYS A 133 7.12 17.09 10.33
C LYS A 133 6.54 18.38 9.73
N GLN A 134 7.24 18.97 8.76
CA GLN A 134 6.75 20.20 8.12
C GLN A 134 5.51 19.94 7.26
N ALA A 135 5.43 18.78 6.60
CA ALA A 135 4.21 18.37 5.88
C ALA A 135 3.00 18.32 6.83
N LYS A 136 3.14 17.63 7.98
CA LYS A 136 2.10 17.56 9.02
C LYS A 136 1.71 18.95 9.52
N ASN A 137 2.67 19.82 9.82
CA ASN A 137 2.41 21.19 10.27
C ASN A 137 1.56 21.97 9.26
N CYS A 138 1.84 21.82 7.96
CA CYS A 138 1.06 22.49 6.91
C CYS A 138 -0.40 21.99 6.87
N PHE A 139 -0.61 20.67 6.89
CA PHE A 139 -1.97 20.12 6.84
C PHE A 139 -2.77 20.42 8.11
N VAL A 140 -2.13 20.42 9.29
CA VAL A 140 -2.76 20.89 10.54
C VAL A 140 -3.10 22.38 10.44
N GLY A 141 -2.21 23.21 9.90
CA GLY A 141 -2.41 24.65 9.70
C GLY A 141 -3.57 24.98 8.75
N ALA A 142 -3.88 24.10 7.79
CA ALA A 142 -5.00 24.27 6.87
C ALA A 142 -6.38 24.11 7.54
N LEU A 143 -6.51 23.17 8.49
CA LEU A 143 -7.81 22.77 9.04
C LEU A 143 -8.59 23.88 9.78
N PRO A 144 -7.96 24.80 10.56
CA PRO A 144 -8.65 25.93 11.17
C PRO A 144 -9.29 26.89 10.17
N HIS A 145 -8.78 26.97 8.94
CA HIS A 145 -9.30 27.85 7.90
C HIS A 145 -10.44 27.21 7.11
N GLY A 146 -10.51 25.89 7.09
CA GLY A 146 -11.62 25.14 6.55
C GLY A 146 -11.29 23.65 6.49
N ARG A 147 -12.20 22.86 7.04
CA ARG A 147 -12.08 21.41 7.03
C ARG A 147 -12.33 20.86 5.63
N ASN A 148 -11.36 20.15 5.07
CA ASN A 148 -11.38 19.74 3.66
C ASN A 148 -10.75 18.35 3.48
N LYS A 149 -11.17 17.64 2.43
CA LYS A 149 -10.74 16.25 2.17
C LYS A 149 -9.23 16.12 1.91
N THR A 150 -8.59 17.10 1.28
CA THR A 150 -7.15 17.04 0.97
C THR A 150 -6.29 17.06 2.22
N SER A 151 -6.51 18.02 3.13
CA SER A 151 -5.77 18.08 4.40
C SER A 151 -5.98 16.80 5.23
N LEU A 152 -7.22 16.29 5.30
CA LEU A 152 -7.53 15.09 6.06
C LEU A 152 -6.87 13.82 5.48
N ARG A 153 -6.91 13.63 4.15
CA ARG A 153 -6.19 12.55 3.46
C ARG A 153 -4.69 12.62 3.76
N ASN A 154 -4.10 13.80 3.59
CA ASN A 154 -2.67 13.97 3.75
C ASN A 154 -2.23 13.84 5.22
N LEU A 155 -3.07 14.26 6.19
CA LEU A 155 -2.87 13.98 7.61
C LEU A 155 -2.87 12.49 7.92
N SER A 156 -3.80 11.73 7.32
CA SER A 156 -3.79 10.28 7.42
C SER A 156 -2.51 9.67 6.88
N MET A 157 -1.97 10.19 5.77
CA MET A 157 -0.71 9.71 5.19
C MET A 157 0.49 9.99 6.11
N VAL A 158 0.68 11.24 6.56
CA VAL A 158 1.84 11.62 7.38
C VAL A 158 1.87 10.90 8.72
N LEU A 159 0.71 10.70 9.38
CA LEU A 159 0.67 10.00 10.66
C LEU A 159 1.10 8.54 10.55
N ARG A 160 0.88 7.89 9.40
CA ARG A 160 1.34 6.50 9.18
C ARG A 160 2.84 6.40 8.91
N GLN A 161 3.47 7.47 8.44
CA GLN A 161 4.90 7.50 8.12
C GLN A 161 5.75 8.22 9.18
N GLU A 162 5.13 8.94 10.11
CA GLU A 162 5.81 9.65 11.18
C GLU A 162 6.65 8.69 12.03
N ALA A 163 7.97 8.93 12.06
CA ALA A 163 8.88 8.20 12.92
C ALA A 163 8.62 8.60 14.38
N VAL A 164 8.43 7.60 15.24
CA VAL A 164 8.10 7.79 16.66
C VAL A 164 8.91 6.82 17.51
N ASP A 165 9.29 7.27 18.71
CA ASP A 165 10.23 6.54 19.56
C ASP A 165 9.63 5.33 20.27
N ASN A 166 8.30 5.23 20.33
CA ASN A 166 7.62 4.13 21.01
C ASN A 166 6.39 3.62 20.26
N HIS A 167 6.12 2.33 20.44
CA HIS A 167 5.04 1.62 19.76
C HIS A 167 3.65 2.17 20.11
N ARG A 168 3.45 2.67 21.35
CA ARG A 168 2.16 3.24 21.76
C ARG A 168 1.82 4.48 20.93
N GLN A 169 2.77 5.39 20.76
CA GLN A 169 2.60 6.56 19.91
C GLN A 169 2.34 6.17 18.45
N LYS A 170 3.01 5.11 17.97
CA LYS A 170 2.74 4.57 16.62
C LYS A 170 1.29 4.12 16.50
N VAL A 171 0.79 3.35 17.46
CA VAL A 171 -0.63 2.91 17.50
C VAL A 171 -1.59 4.09 17.52
N ASP A 172 -1.32 5.11 18.35
CA ASP A 172 -2.18 6.29 18.45
C ASP A 172 -2.19 7.10 17.14
N ASN A 173 -1.03 7.26 16.50
CA ASN A 173 -0.90 7.87 15.18
C ASN A 173 -1.71 7.10 14.11
N ILE A 174 -1.62 5.76 14.08
CA ILE A 174 -2.39 4.95 13.13
C ILE A 174 -3.90 5.08 13.37
N ARG A 175 -4.35 5.06 14.63
CA ARG A 175 -5.77 5.26 14.98
C ARG A 175 -6.27 6.61 14.49
N GLN A 176 -5.54 7.68 14.80
CA GLN A 176 -5.89 9.03 14.36
C GLN A 176 -5.89 9.15 12.83
N GLY A 177 -4.93 8.49 12.16
CA GLY A 177 -4.89 8.43 10.70
C GLY A 177 -6.11 7.73 10.08
N VAL A 178 -6.62 6.67 10.69
CA VAL A 178 -7.87 6.02 10.26
C VAL A 178 -9.05 6.98 10.38
N GLU A 179 -9.17 7.72 11.48
CA GLU A 179 -10.28 8.66 11.67
C GLU A 179 -10.25 9.81 10.65
N TYR A 180 -9.07 10.41 10.38
CA TYR A 180 -8.97 11.41 9.32
C TYR A 180 -9.30 10.87 7.93
N ALA A 181 -8.93 9.62 7.61
CA ALA A 181 -9.27 9.03 6.33
C ALA A 181 -10.78 8.76 6.18
N LYS A 182 -11.44 8.26 7.23
CA LYS A 182 -12.89 8.07 7.24
C LYS A 182 -13.62 9.38 7.01
N GLU A 183 -13.13 10.44 7.65
CA GLU A 183 -13.73 11.74 7.52
C GLU A 183 -13.52 12.38 6.15
N ALA A 184 -12.34 12.19 5.54
CA ALA A 184 -12.13 12.61 4.16
C ALA A 184 -13.14 11.95 3.20
N VAL A 185 -13.41 10.65 3.39
CA VAL A 185 -14.46 9.92 2.66
C VAL A 185 -15.86 10.47 2.96
N ALA A 186 -16.14 10.84 4.22
CA ALA A 186 -17.43 11.39 4.59
C ALA A 186 -17.71 12.76 3.94
N LEU A 187 -16.67 13.55 3.67
CA LEU A 187 -16.81 14.82 2.94
C LEU A 187 -17.09 14.63 1.44
N ASP A 188 -16.65 13.53 0.85
CA ASP A 188 -16.90 13.18 -0.55
C ASP A 188 -16.80 11.66 -0.76
N THR A 189 -17.94 11.00 -0.78
CA THR A 189 -18.01 9.54 -0.92
C THR A 189 -17.65 9.05 -2.32
N MET A 190 -17.55 9.95 -3.31
CA MET A 190 -17.18 9.63 -4.68
C MET A 190 -15.67 9.80 -4.95
N ASP A 191 -14.92 10.40 -4.01
CA ASP A 191 -13.48 10.61 -4.12
C ASP A 191 -12.70 9.30 -3.91
N GLY A 192 -12.28 8.65 -4.99
CA GLY A 192 -11.54 7.39 -4.92
C GLY A 192 -10.18 7.52 -4.26
N GLN A 193 -9.59 8.72 -4.25
CA GLN A 193 -8.37 9.00 -3.49
C GLN A 193 -8.60 8.88 -1.98
N SER A 194 -9.69 9.44 -1.45
CA SER A 194 -10.06 9.29 -0.03
C SER A 194 -10.27 7.84 0.34
N TRP A 195 -10.95 7.06 -0.53
CA TRP A 195 -11.09 5.61 -0.36
C TRP A 195 -9.75 4.87 -0.39
N THR A 196 -8.83 5.26 -1.28
CA THR A 196 -7.48 4.70 -1.34
C THR A 196 -6.73 4.93 -0.02
N ILE A 197 -6.78 6.16 0.50
CA ILE A 197 -6.13 6.53 1.76
C ILE A 197 -6.77 5.80 2.95
N LEU A 198 -8.09 5.59 2.94
CA LEU A 198 -8.78 4.80 3.95
C LEU A 198 -8.36 3.33 3.92
N GLY A 199 -8.25 2.73 2.73
CA GLY A 199 -7.69 1.38 2.57
C GLY A 199 -6.28 1.28 3.15
N ASN A 200 -5.40 2.23 2.82
CA ASN A 200 -4.04 2.29 3.36
C ASN A 200 -4.02 2.46 4.90
N ALA A 201 -4.96 3.22 5.46
CA ALA A 201 -5.08 3.38 6.91
C ALA A 201 -5.53 2.10 7.60
N TYR A 202 -6.50 1.38 7.02
CA TYR A 202 -6.89 0.06 7.51
C TYR A 202 -5.77 -0.97 7.38
N LEU A 203 -5.01 -0.95 6.29
CA LEU A 203 -3.85 -1.83 6.10
C LEU A 203 -2.79 -1.60 7.18
N ALA A 204 -2.44 -0.35 7.45
CA ALA A 204 -1.48 -0.02 8.50
C ALA A 204 -2.02 -0.37 9.91
N SER A 205 -3.32 -0.17 10.14
CA SER A 205 -4.01 -0.58 11.37
C SER A 205 -3.93 -2.09 11.59
N PHE A 206 -4.16 -2.87 10.53
CA PHE A 206 -4.06 -4.32 10.55
C PHE A 206 -2.66 -4.81 10.96
N PHE A 207 -1.61 -4.26 10.36
CA PHE A 207 -0.22 -4.69 10.65
C PHE A 207 0.35 -4.12 11.95
N THR A 208 -0.10 -2.94 12.38
CA THR A 208 0.49 -2.25 13.55
C THR A 208 -0.28 -2.50 14.84
N ILE A 209 -1.61 -2.49 14.80
CA ILE A 209 -2.44 -2.51 16.01
C ILE A 209 -2.86 -3.94 16.34
N ALA A 210 -3.57 -4.57 15.42
CA ALA A 210 -4.07 -5.93 15.57
C ALA A 210 -4.45 -6.48 14.20
N GLN A 211 -4.01 -7.69 13.91
CA GLN A 211 -4.33 -8.41 12.67
C GLN A 211 -5.75 -8.99 12.72
N ASN A 212 -6.73 -8.13 12.94
CA ASN A 212 -8.14 -8.50 12.95
C ASN A 212 -8.63 -8.70 11.49
N PRO A 213 -9.14 -9.88 11.12
CA PRO A 213 -9.67 -10.12 9.78
C PRO A 213 -10.75 -9.13 9.35
N ALA A 214 -11.52 -8.56 10.28
CA ALA A 214 -12.52 -7.53 9.98
C ALA A 214 -11.87 -6.25 9.43
N THR A 215 -10.75 -5.82 9.99
CA THR A 215 -10.00 -4.64 9.52
C THR A 215 -9.47 -4.86 8.10
N LEU A 216 -8.99 -6.07 7.80
CA LEU A 216 -8.52 -6.41 6.46
C LEU A 216 -9.66 -6.46 5.44
N ARG A 217 -10.86 -6.93 5.83
CA ARG A 217 -12.05 -6.81 4.97
C ARG A 217 -12.44 -5.36 4.68
N LEU A 218 -12.37 -4.48 5.68
CA LEU A 218 -12.60 -3.04 5.49
C LEU A 218 -11.57 -2.42 4.55
N CYS A 219 -10.29 -2.81 4.68
CA CYS A 219 -9.22 -2.42 3.76
C CYS A 219 -9.55 -2.79 2.31
N MET A 220 -9.91 -4.05 2.05
CA MET A 220 -10.25 -4.53 0.71
C MET A 220 -11.51 -3.86 0.15
N SER A 221 -12.53 -3.63 0.99
CA SER A 221 -13.73 -2.90 0.59
C SER A 221 -13.42 -1.46 0.17
N ALA A 222 -12.51 -0.78 0.88
CA ALA A 222 -12.11 0.58 0.55
C ALA A 222 -11.35 0.64 -0.78
N TYR A 223 -10.44 -0.31 -1.05
CA TYR A 223 -9.77 -0.40 -2.35
C TYR A 223 -10.74 -0.67 -3.50
N LEU A 224 -11.69 -1.60 -3.32
CA LEU A 224 -12.71 -1.87 -4.33
C LEU A 224 -13.57 -0.63 -4.64
N GLN A 225 -13.88 0.18 -3.62
CA GLN A 225 -14.61 1.42 -3.83
C GLN A 225 -13.76 2.48 -4.54
N ALA A 226 -12.46 2.57 -4.22
CA ALA A 226 -11.52 3.45 -4.91
C ALA A 226 -11.39 3.14 -6.41
N GLU A 227 -11.38 1.85 -6.79
CA GLU A 227 -11.25 1.41 -8.18
C GLU A 227 -12.41 1.86 -9.11
N LYS A 228 -13.52 2.33 -8.54
CA LYS A 228 -14.64 2.90 -9.32
C LYS A 228 -14.32 4.29 -9.87
N ASP A 229 -13.39 5.01 -9.26
CA ASP A 229 -12.93 6.34 -9.69
C ASP A 229 -11.83 6.20 -10.75
N VAL A 230 -11.98 6.92 -11.86
CA VAL A 230 -11.06 6.89 -13.01
C VAL A 230 -9.64 7.36 -12.67
N VAL A 231 -9.52 8.31 -11.74
CA VAL A 231 -8.24 8.85 -11.30
C VAL A 231 -7.58 7.87 -10.33
N ALA A 232 -8.33 7.32 -9.37
CA ALA A 232 -7.78 6.41 -8.37
C ALA A 232 -7.35 5.06 -8.98
N LYS A 233 -8.15 4.48 -9.89
CA LYS A 233 -7.80 3.25 -10.64
C LYS A 233 -6.62 3.42 -11.62
N SER A 234 -6.13 4.65 -11.74
CA SER A 234 -4.98 5.04 -12.55
C SER A 234 -3.73 5.32 -11.70
N LYS A 235 -3.79 5.12 -10.39
CA LYS A 235 -2.63 5.29 -9.48
C LYS A 235 -1.96 3.95 -9.17
N PRO A 236 -0.65 3.79 -9.40
CA PRO A 236 0.05 2.51 -9.21
C PRO A 236 0.07 2.06 -7.74
N TYR A 237 0.19 2.99 -6.79
CA TYR A 237 0.28 2.67 -5.36
C TYR A 237 -1.00 2.04 -4.77
N LEU A 238 -2.18 2.28 -5.38
CA LEU A 238 -3.42 1.62 -5.00
C LEU A 238 -3.28 0.10 -5.18
N PHE A 239 -2.85 -0.30 -6.38
CA PHE A 239 -2.71 -1.72 -6.71
C PHE A 239 -1.54 -2.37 -6.00
N PHE A 240 -0.44 -1.65 -5.77
CA PHE A 240 0.67 -2.17 -4.98
C PHE A 240 0.24 -2.52 -3.55
N ASN A 241 -0.43 -1.60 -2.85
CA ASN A 241 -0.87 -1.86 -1.47
C ASN A 241 -1.98 -2.93 -1.42
N LYS A 242 -2.88 -2.94 -2.41
CA LYS A 242 -3.88 -4.01 -2.58
C LYS A 242 -3.21 -5.37 -2.78
N ALA A 243 -2.15 -5.45 -3.59
CA ALA A 243 -1.39 -6.67 -3.83
C ALA A 243 -0.71 -7.17 -2.55
N THR A 244 -0.15 -6.29 -1.72
CA THR A 244 0.41 -6.64 -0.41
C THR A 244 -0.64 -7.26 0.51
N ALA A 245 -1.84 -6.67 0.56
CA ALA A 245 -2.95 -7.21 1.35
C ALA A 245 -3.40 -8.60 0.85
N LEU A 246 -3.58 -8.74 -0.47
CA LEU A 246 -3.97 -10.01 -1.10
C LEU A 246 -2.92 -11.10 -0.91
N LYS A 247 -1.62 -10.77 -1.04
CA LYS A 247 -0.52 -11.69 -0.76
C LYS A 247 -0.58 -12.18 0.69
N TYR A 248 -0.83 -11.29 1.65
CA TYR A 248 -0.96 -11.68 3.05
C TYR A 248 -2.14 -12.64 3.27
N GLN A 249 -3.25 -12.44 2.56
CA GLN A 249 -4.44 -13.31 2.57
C GLN A 249 -4.26 -14.63 1.81
N GLU A 250 -3.10 -14.84 1.17
CA GLU A 250 -2.83 -15.97 0.27
C GLU A 250 -3.73 -16.00 -0.98
N GLU A 251 -4.31 -14.86 -1.36
CA GLU A 251 -5.04 -14.65 -2.62
C GLU A 251 -4.06 -14.41 -3.77
N TYR A 252 -3.21 -15.41 -4.03
CA TYR A 252 -1.98 -15.24 -4.81
C TYR A 252 -2.19 -14.79 -6.25
N LYS A 253 -3.23 -15.30 -6.93
CA LYS A 253 -3.56 -14.89 -8.30
C LYS A 253 -3.87 -13.39 -8.36
N LEU A 254 -4.77 -12.94 -7.48
CA LEU A 254 -5.18 -11.54 -7.41
C LEU A 254 -4.02 -10.64 -6.99
N ALA A 255 -3.13 -11.13 -6.11
CA ALA A 255 -1.93 -10.40 -5.73
C ALA A 255 -0.97 -10.19 -6.92
N LEU A 256 -0.74 -11.24 -7.74
CA LEU A 256 0.07 -11.14 -8.96
C LEU A 256 -0.53 -10.15 -9.96
N GLU A 257 -1.84 -10.24 -10.23
CA GLU A 257 -2.56 -9.33 -11.12
C GLU A 257 -2.49 -7.87 -10.64
N ALA A 258 -2.58 -7.65 -9.33
CA ALA A 258 -2.48 -6.31 -8.74
C ALA A 258 -1.05 -5.75 -8.79
N PHE A 259 -0.01 -6.54 -8.53
CA PHE A 259 1.38 -6.09 -8.76
C PHE A 259 1.64 -5.78 -10.23
N GLU A 260 1.14 -6.61 -11.15
CA GLU A 260 1.21 -6.38 -12.59
C GLU A 260 0.55 -5.08 -13.01
N ARG A 261 -0.64 -4.81 -12.47
CA ARG A 261 -1.33 -3.54 -12.69
C ARG A 261 -0.52 -2.36 -12.17
N ALA A 262 0.13 -2.48 -11.02
CA ALA A 262 0.95 -1.41 -10.45
C ALA A 262 2.15 -1.05 -11.34
N PHE A 263 2.97 -2.02 -11.76
CA PHE A 263 4.12 -1.71 -12.63
C PHE A 263 3.72 -1.40 -14.08
N SER A 264 2.53 -1.80 -14.53
CA SER A 264 2.01 -1.37 -15.84
C SER A 264 1.59 0.11 -15.81
N LEU A 265 1.08 0.60 -14.69
CA LEU A 265 0.69 2.01 -14.50
C LEU A 265 1.90 2.94 -14.26
N ASP A 266 2.99 2.41 -13.72
CA ASP A 266 4.27 3.11 -13.58
C ASP A 266 5.44 2.16 -13.83
N PRO A 267 5.87 2.03 -15.09
CA PRO A 267 6.99 1.16 -15.46
C PRO A 267 8.35 1.63 -14.94
N THR A 268 8.45 2.87 -14.44
CA THR A 268 9.69 3.41 -13.86
C THR A 268 9.86 3.06 -12.39
N TRP A 269 8.81 2.55 -11.76
CA TRP A 269 8.84 2.06 -10.39
C TRP A 269 9.08 0.55 -10.39
N ASP A 270 10.31 0.13 -10.08
CA ASP A 270 10.71 -1.28 -10.18
C ASP A 270 10.14 -2.17 -9.06
N VAL A 271 9.84 -1.60 -7.89
CA VAL A 271 9.45 -2.38 -6.69
C VAL A 271 8.25 -3.31 -6.93
N PRO A 272 7.14 -2.90 -7.56
CA PRO A 272 6.04 -3.82 -7.84
C PRO A 272 6.43 -4.96 -8.79
N ARG A 273 7.30 -4.69 -9.78
CA ARG A 273 7.83 -5.74 -10.67
C ARG A 273 8.66 -6.75 -9.88
N THR A 274 9.59 -6.28 -9.04
CA THR A 274 10.39 -7.17 -8.19
C THR A 274 9.50 -8.01 -7.26
N LYS A 275 8.49 -7.40 -6.63
CA LYS A 275 7.54 -8.14 -5.77
C LYS A 275 6.72 -9.18 -6.54
N TRP A 276 6.35 -8.87 -7.78
CA TRP A 276 5.70 -9.81 -8.68
C TRP A 276 6.61 -10.99 -9.04
N GLU A 277 7.86 -10.72 -9.42
CA GLU A 277 8.86 -11.75 -9.77
C GLU A 277 9.15 -12.66 -8.57
N ASP A 278 9.35 -12.07 -7.39
CA ASP A 278 9.57 -12.77 -6.12
C ASP A 278 8.39 -13.68 -5.78
N LEU A 279 7.16 -13.18 -5.87
CA LEU A 279 5.96 -13.96 -5.58
C LEU A 279 5.79 -15.11 -6.58
N LEU A 280 6.00 -14.86 -7.87
CA LEU A 280 5.90 -15.89 -8.89
C LEU A 280 6.95 -16.99 -8.68
N LYS A 281 8.19 -16.62 -8.35
CA LYS A 281 9.26 -17.55 -8.00
C LYS A 281 8.91 -18.36 -6.75
N TYR A 282 8.45 -17.68 -5.69
CA TYR A 282 8.02 -18.32 -4.44
C TYR A 282 6.97 -19.41 -4.69
N LEU A 283 5.92 -19.11 -5.48
CA LEU A 283 4.86 -20.08 -5.78
C LEU A 283 5.35 -21.29 -6.58
N LYS A 284 6.26 -21.07 -7.53
CA LYS A 284 6.93 -22.15 -8.27
C LYS A 284 7.75 -23.02 -7.31
N ASP A 285 8.51 -22.41 -6.41
CA ASP A 285 9.31 -23.10 -5.42
C ASP A 285 8.42 -23.93 -4.46
N VAL A 286 7.29 -23.37 -3.98
CA VAL A 286 6.29 -24.09 -3.17
C VAL A 286 5.78 -25.33 -3.89
N GLN A 287 5.24 -25.19 -5.10
CA GLN A 287 4.71 -26.33 -5.85
C GLN A 287 5.77 -27.39 -6.11
N ASN A 288 6.97 -26.98 -6.53
CA ASN A 288 8.07 -27.89 -6.82
C ASN A 288 8.57 -28.63 -5.57
N LEU A 289 8.60 -27.96 -4.41
CA LEU A 289 9.09 -28.56 -3.17
C LEU A 289 8.02 -29.44 -2.50
N ILE A 290 6.74 -29.16 -2.70
CA ILE A 290 5.66 -30.09 -2.34
C ILE A 290 5.77 -31.37 -3.18
N SER A 291 5.80 -31.25 -4.52
CA SER A 291 5.79 -32.40 -5.44
C SER A 291 7.04 -33.28 -5.30
N SER A 292 8.20 -32.67 -5.03
CA SER A 292 9.46 -33.38 -4.80
C SER A 292 9.71 -33.77 -3.34
N LYS A 293 8.76 -33.50 -2.42
CA LYS A 293 8.89 -33.75 -0.97
C LYS A 293 10.21 -33.19 -0.41
N GLY A 294 10.49 -31.93 -0.71
CA GLY A 294 11.71 -31.23 -0.31
C GLY A 294 12.97 -31.70 -1.02
N ARG A 295 12.85 -32.38 -2.18
CA ARG A 295 13.97 -33.01 -2.92
C ARG A 295 14.76 -34.02 -2.08
N LEU A 296 14.11 -34.65 -1.09
CA LEU A 296 14.73 -35.65 -0.24
C LEU A 296 14.84 -36.99 -0.99
N LYS A 297 15.97 -37.69 -0.80
CA LYS A 297 16.12 -39.07 -1.27
C LYS A 297 15.08 -39.97 -0.60
N THR A 298 14.50 -40.90 -1.34
CA THR A 298 13.45 -41.83 -0.87
C THR A 298 13.81 -42.52 0.45
N LYS A 299 15.05 -43.01 0.60
CA LYS A 299 15.51 -43.67 1.85
C LYS A 299 15.48 -42.72 3.06
N ARG A 300 15.92 -41.46 2.89
CA ARG A 300 15.91 -40.46 3.96
C ARG A 300 14.48 -40.07 4.35
N LEU A 301 13.60 -39.91 3.36
CA LEU A 301 12.19 -39.63 3.60
C LEU A 301 11.52 -40.74 4.42
N HIS A 302 11.73 -42.01 4.04
CA HIS A 302 11.20 -43.15 4.79
C HIS A 302 11.73 -43.21 6.22
N GLN A 303 13.03 -42.96 6.43
CA GLN A 303 13.62 -42.88 7.77
C GLN A 303 12.98 -41.78 8.62
N MET A 304 12.70 -40.62 8.03
CA MET A 304 12.04 -39.51 8.73
C MET A 304 10.61 -39.87 9.14
N ILE A 305 9.84 -40.49 8.24
CA ILE A 305 8.47 -40.93 8.51
C ILE A 305 8.43 -42.01 9.60
N MET A 306 9.32 -43.00 9.54
CA MET A 306 9.43 -44.05 10.57
C MET A 306 9.87 -43.50 11.94
N ALA A 307 10.48 -42.32 11.98
CA ALA A 307 10.84 -41.63 13.21
C ALA A 307 9.72 -40.73 13.77
N LEU A 308 8.51 -40.77 13.20
CA LEU A 308 7.33 -40.16 13.81
C LEU A 308 6.99 -40.90 15.10
N ASP A 309 6.83 -40.15 16.19
CA ASP A 309 6.50 -40.68 17.51
C ASP A 309 5.41 -39.79 18.11
N LYS A 310 4.32 -40.41 18.57
CA LYS A 310 3.17 -39.71 19.17
C LYS A 310 3.58 -38.84 20.35
N LYS A 311 4.69 -39.13 21.04
CA LYS A 311 5.22 -38.26 22.11
C LYS A 311 5.58 -36.85 21.60
N HIS A 312 5.98 -36.73 20.33
CA HIS A 312 6.31 -35.43 19.72
C HIS A 312 5.08 -34.59 19.36
N MET A 313 3.86 -35.10 19.53
CA MET A 313 2.64 -34.29 19.48
C MET A 313 2.45 -33.44 20.75
N GLY A 314 3.26 -33.66 21.78
CA GLY A 314 3.31 -32.84 22.99
C GLY A 314 1.93 -32.78 23.67
N PRO A 315 1.36 -31.58 23.91
CA PRO A 315 0.05 -31.45 24.54
C PRO A 315 -1.08 -32.12 23.73
N TYR A 316 -0.95 -32.26 22.41
CA TYR A 316 -2.00 -32.81 21.55
C TYR A 316 -2.01 -34.35 21.50
N LYS A 317 -1.03 -35.02 22.11
CA LYS A 317 -0.83 -36.47 22.01
C LYS A 317 -2.00 -37.30 22.56
N ASN A 318 -2.72 -36.77 23.54
CA ASN A 318 -3.83 -37.44 24.21
C ASN A 318 -5.19 -37.12 23.56
N GLY A 319 -5.19 -36.60 22.32
CA GLY A 319 -6.40 -36.32 21.57
C GLY A 319 -7.25 -35.20 22.17
N SER A 320 -6.64 -34.23 22.85
CA SER A 320 -7.30 -33.02 23.29
C SER A 320 -6.32 -31.90 23.63
N TYR A 321 -6.81 -30.68 23.74
CA TYR A 321 -6.12 -29.58 24.42
C TYR A 321 -7.11 -28.70 25.16
N THR A 322 -6.62 -28.00 26.18
CA THR A 322 -7.41 -27.05 26.95
C THR A 322 -7.08 -25.64 26.50
N SER A 323 -8.12 -24.88 26.12
CA SER A 323 -8.05 -23.46 25.79
C SER A 323 -8.98 -22.69 26.72
N GLY A 324 -8.40 -21.97 27.69
CA GLY A 324 -9.18 -21.38 28.78
C GLY A 324 -9.88 -22.48 29.60
N GLU A 325 -11.21 -22.41 29.70
CA GLU A 325 -12.04 -23.39 30.44
C GLU A 325 -12.57 -24.53 29.55
N LYS A 326 -12.31 -24.49 28.23
CA LYS A 326 -12.82 -25.48 27.28
C LYS A 326 -11.75 -26.51 26.94
N THR A 327 -12.12 -27.78 27.05
CA THR A 327 -11.33 -28.89 26.51
C THR A 327 -11.87 -29.25 25.14
N ILE A 328 -11.03 -29.14 24.12
CA ILE A 328 -11.35 -29.46 22.73
C ILE A 328 -10.76 -30.84 22.43
N LYS A 329 -11.57 -31.76 21.91
CA LYS A 329 -11.10 -33.07 21.46
C LYS A 329 -10.38 -32.93 20.13
N LEU A 330 -9.33 -33.70 19.94
CA LEU A 330 -8.52 -33.70 18.74
C LEU A 330 -8.42 -35.12 18.17
N GLU A 331 -8.83 -35.27 16.93
CA GLU A 331 -8.63 -36.49 16.16
C GLU A 331 -7.42 -36.31 15.23
N LEU A 332 -6.45 -37.22 15.35
CA LEU A 332 -5.32 -37.27 14.43
C LEU A 332 -5.82 -37.58 13.02
N THR A 333 -5.62 -36.65 12.10
CA THR A 333 -6.15 -36.72 10.73
C THR A 333 -4.99 -36.68 9.73
N PRO A 334 -4.95 -37.60 8.75
CA PRO A 334 -4.01 -37.54 7.64
C PRO A 334 -4.14 -36.23 6.85
N LEU A 335 -3.04 -35.72 6.29
CA LEU A 335 -3.03 -34.47 5.53
C LEU A 335 -3.94 -34.55 4.30
N GLU A 336 -4.05 -35.72 3.66
CA GLU A 336 -4.92 -35.95 2.51
C GLU A 336 -6.42 -35.87 2.83
N ASN A 337 -6.79 -36.11 4.10
CA ASN A 337 -8.17 -36.14 4.57
C ASN A 337 -8.68 -34.78 5.08
N LEU A 338 -7.82 -33.75 5.07
CA LEU A 338 -8.23 -32.39 5.41
C LEU A 338 -9.24 -31.86 4.38
N LYS A 339 -10.23 -31.11 4.89
CA LYS A 339 -11.20 -30.36 4.09
C LYS A 339 -10.76 -28.91 3.95
N GLU A 340 -11.18 -28.26 2.86
CA GLU A 340 -10.97 -26.84 2.65
C GLU A 340 -11.53 -26.02 3.83
N GLY A 341 -10.78 -25.01 4.27
CA GLY A 341 -11.11 -24.17 5.43
C GLY A 341 -10.67 -24.77 6.76
N LEU A 342 -11.36 -24.37 7.84
CA LEU A 342 -11.01 -24.75 9.21
C LEU A 342 -11.42 -26.20 9.53
N ASN A 343 -10.45 -27.04 9.89
CA ASN A 343 -10.68 -28.43 10.30
C ASN A 343 -10.80 -28.52 11.83
N ILE A 344 -11.97 -28.17 12.35
CA ILE A 344 -12.30 -28.16 13.79
C ILE A 344 -12.10 -29.54 14.43
N GLU A 345 -11.60 -29.59 15.67
CA GLU A 345 -11.36 -30.83 16.42
C GLU A 345 -10.41 -31.84 15.72
N LYS A 346 -9.62 -31.39 14.74
CA LYS A 346 -8.61 -32.21 14.06
C LYS A 346 -7.20 -31.78 14.45
N VAL A 347 -6.25 -32.70 14.38
CA VAL A 347 -4.82 -32.40 14.49
C VAL A 347 -4.07 -33.12 13.40
N VAL A 348 -3.11 -32.44 12.77
CA VAL A 348 -2.19 -33.07 11.81
C VAL A 348 -0.82 -33.22 12.44
N PHE A 349 -0.10 -34.26 12.03
CA PHE A 349 1.23 -34.58 12.55
C PHE A 349 2.14 -35.08 11.44
N GLY A 350 3.36 -34.54 11.38
CA GLY A 350 4.29 -34.87 10.29
C GLY A 350 5.71 -34.39 10.52
N LYS A 351 6.56 -34.62 9.52
CA LYS A 351 7.97 -34.22 9.50
C LYS A 351 8.20 -33.06 8.55
N VAL A 352 9.00 -32.08 8.97
CA VAL A 352 9.50 -31.01 8.08
C VAL A 352 10.47 -31.62 7.05
N VAL A 353 10.20 -31.41 5.76
CA VAL A 353 11.06 -31.93 4.67
C VAL A 353 11.92 -30.85 4.01
N CYS A 354 11.47 -29.59 4.03
CA CYS A 354 12.23 -28.42 3.58
C CYS A 354 11.60 -27.14 4.14
N TRP A 355 12.34 -26.04 4.09
CA TRP A 355 11.81 -24.69 4.25
C TRP A 355 11.97 -23.93 2.92
N ILE A 356 11.15 -22.90 2.73
CA ILE A 356 11.05 -22.15 1.48
C ILE A 356 11.41 -20.71 1.78
N GLN A 357 12.39 -20.19 1.05
CA GLN A 357 12.80 -18.80 1.19
C GLN A 357 11.74 -17.86 0.62
N ASN A 358 11.40 -16.84 1.39
CA ASN A 358 10.48 -15.76 1.01
C ASN A 358 11.20 -14.43 1.27
N THR A 359 11.22 -13.54 0.27
CA THR A 359 11.95 -12.26 0.34
C THR A 359 11.34 -11.29 1.35
N ASP A 360 10.04 -11.41 1.64
CA ASP A 360 9.33 -10.55 2.60
C ASP A 360 9.40 -11.05 4.06
N ALA A 361 10.18 -12.09 4.34
CA ALA A 361 10.31 -12.80 5.63
C ALA A 361 9.02 -13.41 6.21
N VAL A 362 7.84 -12.95 5.79
CA VAL A 362 6.51 -13.40 6.24
C VAL A 362 5.65 -13.81 5.02
N PRO A 363 5.00 -14.99 5.06
CA PRO A 363 5.12 -16.01 6.09
C PRO A 363 6.47 -16.75 6.04
N PHE A 364 6.83 -17.38 7.17
CA PHE A 364 7.81 -18.45 7.18
C PHE A 364 7.13 -19.71 6.63
N THR A 365 7.67 -20.27 5.54
CA THR A 365 7.03 -21.37 4.84
C THR A 365 7.91 -22.62 4.89
N PHE A 366 7.30 -23.77 5.20
CA PHE A 366 7.96 -25.07 5.13
C PHE A 366 7.03 -26.14 4.57
N CYS A 367 7.57 -27.23 4.04
CA CYS A 367 6.76 -28.39 3.67
C CYS A 367 6.82 -29.45 4.76
N MET A 368 5.67 -30.06 5.06
CA MET A 368 5.59 -31.20 5.95
C MET A 368 5.05 -32.43 5.25
N VAL A 369 5.52 -33.61 5.66
CA VAL A 369 5.05 -34.92 5.22
C VAL A 369 4.46 -35.71 6.39
N ASP A 370 3.32 -36.37 6.20
CA ASP A 370 2.72 -37.25 7.21
C ASP A 370 3.12 -38.73 7.03
N GLU A 371 2.52 -39.61 7.82
CA GLU A 371 2.74 -41.06 7.75
C GLU A 371 2.23 -41.69 6.44
N HIS A 372 1.25 -41.06 5.79
CA HIS A 372 0.70 -41.47 4.49
C HIS A 372 1.51 -40.95 3.31
N THR A 373 2.64 -40.28 3.59
CA THR A 373 3.54 -39.66 2.61
C THR A 373 2.92 -38.47 1.87
N SER A 374 1.76 -37.98 2.30
CA SER A 374 1.15 -36.75 1.80
C SER A 374 1.99 -35.56 2.22
N CYS A 375 2.20 -34.62 1.30
CA CYS A 375 3.10 -33.48 1.50
C CYS A 375 2.33 -32.18 1.25
N LEU A 376 2.34 -31.27 2.23
CA LEU A 376 1.69 -29.97 2.14
C LEU A 376 2.66 -28.86 2.54
N ALA A 377 2.45 -27.65 2.01
CA ALA A 377 3.10 -26.46 2.55
C ALA A 377 2.39 -26.02 3.84
N VAL A 378 3.13 -25.41 4.75
CA VAL A 378 2.65 -24.77 5.97
C VAL A 378 3.19 -23.34 5.97
N THR A 379 2.29 -22.36 6.01
CA THR A 379 2.62 -20.93 6.10
C THR A 379 2.43 -20.47 7.53
N VAL A 380 3.51 -20.06 8.19
CA VAL A 380 3.48 -19.57 9.58
C VAL A 380 3.63 -18.06 9.60
N TYR A 381 2.57 -17.40 10.08
CA TYR A 381 2.51 -15.96 10.28
C TYR A 381 2.91 -15.61 11.71
N ASN A 382 3.29 -14.35 11.90
CA ASN A 382 3.73 -13.80 13.17
C ASN A 382 4.88 -14.54 13.85
N LEU A 383 5.75 -15.18 13.07
CA LEU A 383 6.97 -15.80 13.59
C LEU A 383 8.05 -14.73 13.78
N ALA A 384 8.71 -14.73 14.94
CA ALA A 384 9.82 -13.81 15.20
C ALA A 384 11.01 -14.07 14.27
N GLU A 385 11.72 -12.99 13.91
CA GLU A 385 12.88 -13.06 13.03
C GLU A 385 13.95 -14.02 13.59
N GLY A 386 14.57 -14.80 12.71
CA GLY A 386 15.56 -15.83 13.09
C GLY A 386 14.97 -17.06 13.78
N ARG A 387 13.65 -17.15 13.97
CA ARG A 387 12.95 -18.36 14.42
C ARG A 387 12.44 -19.16 13.22
N GLY A 388 12.17 -20.45 13.44
CA GLY A 388 11.78 -21.37 12.39
C GLY A 388 11.80 -22.82 12.86
N VAL A 389 11.61 -23.71 11.89
CA VAL A 389 11.76 -25.16 12.07
C VAL A 389 12.85 -25.69 11.14
N THR A 390 13.40 -26.84 11.49
CA THR A 390 14.49 -27.48 10.75
C THR A 390 14.03 -28.78 10.09
N VAL A 391 14.71 -29.18 9.01
CA VAL A 391 14.42 -30.43 8.31
C VAL A 391 14.61 -31.62 9.26
N GLY A 392 13.58 -32.43 9.44
CA GLY A 392 13.58 -33.55 10.40
C GLY A 392 12.72 -33.31 11.65
N ASP A 393 12.34 -32.06 11.92
CA ASP A 393 11.48 -31.73 13.05
C ASP A 393 10.10 -32.38 12.89
N SER A 394 9.56 -32.88 14.00
CA SER A 394 8.18 -33.34 14.12
C SER A 394 7.27 -32.17 14.46
N ILE A 395 6.25 -31.92 13.64
CA ILE A 395 5.31 -30.81 13.78
C ILE A 395 3.92 -31.36 14.03
N ALA A 396 3.24 -30.87 15.07
CA ALA A 396 1.80 -31.03 15.24
C ALA A 396 1.08 -29.68 15.15
N ILE A 397 0.00 -29.64 14.37
CA ILE A 397 -0.82 -28.44 14.13
C ILE A 397 -2.28 -28.78 14.49
N PRO A 398 -2.83 -28.18 15.55
CA PRO A 398 -4.24 -28.36 15.90
C PRO A 398 -5.12 -27.47 15.01
N GLU A 399 -6.33 -27.95 14.75
CA GLU A 399 -7.37 -27.27 14.00
C GLU A 399 -6.87 -26.57 12.71
N PRO A 400 -6.19 -27.32 11.80
CA PRO A 400 -5.52 -26.71 10.66
C PRO A 400 -6.51 -26.05 9.70
N PHE A 401 -6.18 -24.85 9.25
CA PHE A 401 -6.89 -24.16 8.18
C PHE A 401 -6.24 -24.51 6.84
N LEU A 402 -6.92 -25.30 6.01
CA LEU A 402 -6.44 -25.73 4.71
C LEU A 402 -6.92 -24.78 3.61
N THR A 403 -6.04 -24.42 2.69
CA THR A 403 -6.39 -23.74 1.44
C THR A 403 -5.90 -24.55 0.24
N HIS A 404 -6.75 -24.73 -0.77
CA HIS A 404 -6.40 -25.32 -2.07
C HIS A 404 -6.15 -24.21 -3.09
N HIS A 405 -4.89 -23.96 -3.36
CA HIS A 405 -4.43 -23.02 -4.37
C HIS A 405 -4.49 -23.67 -5.76
N LYS A 406 -5.55 -23.37 -6.52
CA LYS A 406 -5.71 -23.85 -7.89
C LYS A 406 -5.97 -22.70 -8.87
N PHE A 407 -4.97 -22.32 -9.64
CA PHE A 407 -5.09 -21.25 -10.63
C PHE A 407 -4.00 -21.27 -11.70
N SER A 408 -4.31 -20.68 -12.85
CA SER A 408 -3.38 -20.47 -13.96
C SER A 408 -2.91 -19.01 -13.99
N TYR A 409 -1.62 -18.77 -14.18
CA TYR A 409 -1.05 -17.42 -14.33
C TYR A 409 0.26 -17.42 -15.14
N SER A 410 0.37 -16.54 -16.14
CA SER A 410 1.55 -16.37 -17.02
C SER A 410 2.18 -17.69 -17.51
N ARG A 411 1.33 -18.58 -18.07
CA ARG A 411 1.67 -19.93 -18.58
C ARG A 411 2.10 -20.95 -17.52
N ASN A 412 1.88 -20.66 -16.24
CA ASN A 412 2.11 -21.61 -15.14
C ASN A 412 0.76 -22.06 -14.60
N GLU A 413 0.64 -23.36 -14.32
CA GLU A 413 -0.48 -23.93 -13.58
C GLU A 413 -0.02 -24.17 -12.14
N PHE A 414 -0.76 -23.59 -11.19
CA PHE A 414 -0.57 -23.81 -9.76
C PHE A 414 -1.70 -24.70 -9.25
N ASP A 415 -1.36 -25.85 -8.69
CA ASP A 415 -2.28 -26.79 -8.02
C ASP A 415 -1.56 -27.37 -6.80
N PHE A 416 -1.72 -26.72 -5.65
CA PHE A 416 -1.14 -27.16 -4.39
C PHE A 416 -2.02 -26.77 -3.20
N LYS A 417 -1.79 -27.44 -2.07
CA LYS A 417 -2.52 -27.19 -0.83
C LYS A 417 -1.56 -26.64 0.24
N SER A 418 -2.02 -25.68 1.03
CA SER A 418 -1.29 -25.14 2.18
C SER A 418 -2.12 -25.20 3.47
N ILE A 419 -1.44 -25.31 4.60
CA ILE A 419 -2.01 -25.09 5.93
C ILE A 419 -1.55 -23.72 6.41
N ARG A 420 -2.50 -22.83 6.68
CA ARG A 420 -2.24 -21.50 7.23
C ARG A 420 -2.21 -21.55 8.75
N VAL A 421 -1.13 -21.05 9.34
CA VAL A 421 -0.93 -20.95 10.79
C VAL A 421 -0.75 -19.49 11.18
N GLU A 422 -1.76 -18.90 11.81
CA GLU A 422 -1.78 -17.46 12.15
C GLU A 422 -0.78 -17.07 13.25
N THR A 423 -0.46 -17.99 14.15
CA THR A 423 0.49 -17.77 15.24
C THR A 423 1.35 -19.00 15.47
N PRO A 424 2.66 -18.85 15.69
CA PRO A 424 3.52 -19.98 15.99
C PRO A 424 3.13 -20.67 17.31
N VAL A 425 2.42 -19.98 18.22
CA VAL A 425 2.09 -20.48 19.57
C VAL A 425 1.19 -21.73 19.55
N VAL A 426 0.47 -21.99 18.44
CA VAL A 426 -0.30 -23.24 18.32
C VAL A 426 0.56 -24.43 17.90
N LEU A 427 1.75 -24.20 17.34
CA LEU A 427 2.63 -25.25 16.85
C LEU A 427 3.28 -26.01 18.00
N VAL A 428 3.40 -27.32 17.81
CA VAL A 428 4.26 -28.18 18.63
C VAL A 428 5.39 -28.69 17.77
N VAL A 429 6.62 -28.44 18.21
CA VAL A 429 7.85 -28.85 17.53
C VAL A 429 8.58 -29.84 18.44
N ASN A 430 8.78 -31.08 17.96
CA ASN A 430 9.45 -32.15 18.71
C ASN A 430 8.89 -32.36 20.13
N GLY A 431 7.57 -32.28 20.29
CA GLY A 431 6.87 -32.44 21.57
C GLY A 431 6.80 -31.18 22.44
N ARG A 432 7.44 -30.09 22.04
CA ARG A 432 7.42 -28.80 22.76
C ARG A 432 6.50 -27.83 22.06
N LYS A 433 5.49 -27.32 22.77
CA LYS A 433 4.62 -26.24 22.28
C LYS A 433 5.41 -24.94 22.23
N LEU A 434 5.35 -24.21 21.13
CA LEU A 434 6.03 -22.91 21.02
C LEU A 434 5.36 -21.87 21.93
N GLY A 435 6.19 -21.05 22.57
CA GLY A 435 5.75 -19.98 23.47
C GLY A 435 5.57 -18.64 22.75
N ARG A 436 5.06 -17.65 23.48
CA ARG A 436 4.88 -16.27 22.99
C ARG A 436 6.21 -15.59 22.63
N ASP A 437 7.33 -16.08 23.16
CA ASP A 437 8.69 -15.65 22.84
C ASP A 437 9.08 -15.93 21.37
N GLN A 438 8.36 -16.82 20.69
CA GLN A 438 8.54 -17.12 19.27
C GLN A 438 7.67 -16.24 18.36
N GLN A 439 6.79 -15.41 18.93
CA GLN A 439 5.83 -14.63 18.18
C GLN A 439 6.27 -13.16 18.05
N ALA A 440 6.19 -12.62 16.83
CA ALA A 440 6.33 -11.19 16.56
C ALA A 440 5.26 -10.76 15.55
N SER A 441 4.65 -9.58 15.71
CA SER A 441 3.66 -9.10 14.75
C SER A 441 4.32 -8.82 13.39
N ALA A 442 3.73 -9.35 12.31
CA ALA A 442 4.16 -9.02 10.95
C ALA A 442 4.12 -7.50 10.76
N GLN A 443 5.26 -6.91 10.39
CA GLN A 443 5.35 -5.48 10.10
C GLN A 443 5.09 -5.25 8.62
N LEU A 444 4.29 -4.23 8.30
CA LEU A 444 4.23 -3.72 6.94
C LEU A 444 5.55 -3.02 6.65
N SER A 445 6.26 -3.43 5.61
CA SER A 445 7.32 -2.59 5.03
C SER A 445 6.63 -1.34 4.48
N SER A 446 6.80 -0.20 5.16
CA SER A 446 6.36 1.07 4.61
C SER A 446 7.26 1.37 3.43
N PHE A 447 6.74 1.26 2.21
CA PHE A 447 7.44 1.78 1.04
C PHE A 447 7.62 3.29 1.23
N LYS A 448 8.88 3.71 1.43
CA LYS A 448 9.28 5.09 1.23
C LYS A 448 9.64 5.22 -0.23
N ARG A 449 9.01 6.15 -0.95
CA ARG A 449 9.30 6.36 -2.38
C ARG A 449 10.71 6.92 -2.64
N SER A 450 11.44 7.27 -1.58
CA SER A 450 12.85 7.64 -1.61
C SER A 450 13.80 6.44 -1.65
N ASP A 451 13.29 5.21 -1.46
CA ASP A 451 13.98 3.94 -1.71
C ASP A 451 13.57 3.40 -3.08
#